data_AF-A0A0G1TU71-F1
#
_entry.id   AF-A0A0G1TU71-F1
#
_cell.length_a   1.000
_cell.length_b   1.000
_cell.length_c   1.000
_cell.angle_alpha   90.00
_cell.angle_beta   90.00
_cell.angle_gamma   90.00
#
_symmetry.space_group_name_H-M   'P 1'
#
loop_
_entity.id
_entity.type
_entity.pdbx_description
1 polymer ?
#
loop_
_entity_poly.entity_id
_entity_poly.type
_entity_poly.pdbx_seq_one_letter_code
_entity_poly.pdbx_strand_id
1 'polypeptide(L)'
;MIKVSKQFIEFGFVNAAILAAMVVYLILRFGYLNEQIPLWYTLPWGQDQLAVKSSIFVIPIVAILITIGGFVAAMISKKEFMQYAQEGALTTVTGINLILGVSLLRIILIASKPFPPLVDPTYLKLVMPFLIGFLLVYVATPVFIRFAKKHSIVTDPQIHQHPGMLLEKPSARGGGVVFTAAFVLTSIIFVVVSKEIAAILFAALTAALIGLFDDIANTNPRSRLKLFGNPVFRLLVLQPIAVSFVIFAGIRINAIAGSFVLNSFIVNAGSVALAPISVAITFLWVLWVINMLSFSNGVDGQYSGIVGIAFIVVALLSIRFAGLTPAQLDIARLAAVAAGASIGLTKYTWHPSQIMWGFSATAAGMILATLSILTGAKVATAMIVLLIPFLDAVITVFKRIVQKKPPWQGDKGHLHHLLLERGWSIKKIAGFYWVSTAILGIVALIASEKHVLLVVLILTGGVAFILISLNLQSMLRKQAQQLLEK
;
A
#
# COMPACT_ATOMS: atom_id res chain seq x y z
N MET A 1 35.35 -15.92 22.51
CA MET A 1 34.08 -15.48 21.90
C MET A 1 33.60 -16.60 20.98
N ILE A 2 32.61 -17.40 21.40
CA ILE A 2 32.14 -18.57 20.64
C ILE A 2 31.46 -18.07 19.36
N LYS A 3 32.05 -18.32 18.20
CA LYS A 3 31.43 -18.02 16.89
C LYS A 3 30.23 -18.96 16.73
N VAL A 4 29.02 -18.47 17.01
CA VAL A 4 27.78 -19.19 16.79
C VAL A 4 27.65 -19.47 15.29
N SER A 5 27.49 -20.73 14.90
CA SER A 5 27.33 -21.06 13.48
C SER A 5 25.98 -20.56 12.98
N LYS A 6 25.90 -20.21 11.69
CA LYS A 6 24.66 -19.77 11.03
C LYS A 6 23.49 -20.73 11.30
N GLN A 7 23.76 -22.04 11.36
CA GLN A 7 22.79 -23.09 11.64
C GLN A 7 22.15 -22.97 13.03
N PHE A 8 22.90 -22.60 14.08
CA PHE A 8 22.33 -22.38 15.41
C PHE A 8 21.40 -21.17 15.43
N ILE A 9 21.71 -20.14 14.66
CA ILE A 9 20.87 -18.94 14.53
C ILE A 9 19.56 -19.29 13.81
N GLU A 10 19.65 -20.03 12.70
CA GLU A 10 18.48 -20.51 11.95
C GLU A 10 17.61 -21.44 12.81
N PHE A 11 18.21 -22.44 13.46
CA PHE A 11 17.51 -23.36 14.37
C PHE A 11 16.81 -22.62 15.51
N GLY A 12 17.53 -21.69 16.16
CA GLY A 12 16.99 -20.89 17.26
C GLY A 12 15.82 -20.02 16.80
N PHE A 13 15.96 -19.35 15.66
CA PHE A 13 14.90 -18.51 15.10
C PHE A 13 13.66 -19.33 14.71
N VAL A 14 13.84 -20.46 14.02
CA VAL A 14 12.72 -21.31 13.59
C VAL A 14 11.99 -21.91 14.79
N ASN A 15 12.69 -22.51 15.75
CA ASN A 15 12.05 -23.12 16.91
C ASN A 15 11.43 -22.08 17.84
N ALA A 16 12.05 -20.91 18.00
CA ALA A 16 11.43 -19.81 18.72
C ALA A 16 10.13 -19.34 18.04
N ALA A 17 10.10 -19.27 16.70
CA ALA A 17 8.90 -18.92 15.95
C ALA A 17 7.80 -19.98 16.08
N ILE A 18 8.14 -21.27 16.00
CA ILE A 18 7.18 -22.37 16.21
C ILE A 18 6.61 -22.32 17.64
N LEU A 19 7.47 -22.16 18.65
CA LEU A 19 7.06 -22.06 20.06
C LEU A 19 6.17 -20.83 20.31
N ALA A 20 6.57 -19.67 19.78
CA ALA A 20 5.76 -18.46 19.86
C ALA A 20 4.40 -18.66 19.20
N ALA A 21 4.34 -19.30 18.02
CA ALA A 21 3.09 -19.62 17.35
C ALA A 21 2.20 -20.55 18.18
N MET A 22 2.76 -21.60 18.79
CA MET A 22 2.02 -22.51 19.69
C MET A 22 1.44 -21.75 20.89
N VAL A 23 2.26 -20.96 21.58
CA VAL A 23 1.86 -20.23 22.78
C VAL A 23 0.81 -19.16 22.46
N VAL A 24 1.04 -18.36 21.42
CA VAL A 24 0.09 -17.32 20.99
C VAL A 24 -1.23 -17.95 20.57
N TYR A 25 -1.21 -18.99 19.75
CA TYR A 25 -2.43 -19.68 19.33
C TYR A 25 -3.19 -20.26 20.52
N LEU A 26 -2.49 -20.91 21.45
CA LEU A 26 -3.08 -21.45 22.66
C LEU A 26 -3.73 -20.36 23.50
N ILE A 27 -3.04 -19.25 23.78
CA ILE A 27 -3.59 -18.13 24.56
C ILE A 27 -4.85 -17.56 23.89
N LEU A 28 -4.83 -17.37 22.57
CA LEU A 28 -5.96 -16.85 21.80
C LEU A 28 -7.17 -17.80 21.76
N ARG A 29 -6.98 -19.08 22.07
CA ARG A 29 -8.01 -20.13 21.95
C ARG A 29 -8.38 -20.82 23.25
N PHE A 30 -7.61 -20.58 24.32
CA PHE A 30 -7.80 -21.22 25.62
C PHE A 30 -9.22 -21.02 26.17
N GLY A 31 -9.80 -19.82 26.00
CA GLY A 31 -11.15 -19.51 26.44
C GLY A 31 -12.28 -20.29 25.74
N TYR A 32 -12.00 -20.91 24.59
CA TYR A 32 -12.97 -21.70 23.84
C TYR A 32 -12.88 -23.20 24.11
N LEU A 33 -11.83 -23.67 24.77
CA LEU A 33 -11.65 -25.08 25.12
C LEU A 33 -12.74 -25.54 26.08
N ASN A 34 -13.24 -26.75 25.85
CA ASN A 34 -14.07 -27.47 26.82
C ASN A 34 -13.26 -27.74 28.10
N GLU A 35 -13.93 -27.94 29.24
CA GLU A 35 -13.26 -28.21 30.52
C GLU A 35 -12.36 -29.44 30.47
N GLN A 36 -12.72 -30.40 29.60
CA GLN A 36 -12.01 -31.64 29.36
C GLN A 36 -11.56 -31.75 27.91
N ILE A 37 -10.31 -32.18 27.69
CA ILE A 37 -9.65 -32.24 26.38
C ILE A 37 -8.97 -33.60 26.14
N PRO A 38 -8.89 -34.09 24.89
CA PRO A 38 -8.20 -35.33 24.56
C PRO A 38 -6.68 -35.08 24.48
N LEU A 39 -6.00 -35.12 25.63
CA LEU A 39 -4.55 -34.99 25.74
C LEU A 39 -3.95 -36.32 26.21
N TRP A 40 -3.29 -37.03 25.30
CA TRP A 40 -2.48 -38.24 25.54
C TRP A 40 -3.17 -39.42 26.26
N TYR A 41 -4.49 -39.46 26.35
CA TYR A 41 -5.28 -40.59 26.84
C TYR A 41 -4.70 -41.23 28.12
N THR A 42 -4.48 -40.40 29.14
CA THR A 42 -3.63 -40.71 30.30
C THR A 42 -4.21 -41.73 31.30
N LEU A 43 -5.39 -42.33 31.05
CA LEU A 43 -6.07 -43.23 31.99
C LEU A 43 -6.36 -44.63 31.38
N PRO A 44 -6.42 -45.68 32.22
CA PRO A 44 -6.72 -47.04 31.78
C PRO A 44 -8.04 -47.16 31.02
N TRP A 45 -8.15 -48.19 30.17
CA TRP A 45 -9.35 -48.49 29.40
C TRP A 45 -10.57 -48.66 30.34
N GLY A 46 -11.62 -47.86 30.15
CA GLY A 46 -12.82 -47.86 31.00
C GLY A 46 -13.05 -46.62 31.88
N GLN A 47 -12.13 -45.64 31.88
CA GLN A 47 -12.31 -44.32 32.51
C GLN A 47 -12.40 -43.21 31.44
N ASP A 48 -13.02 -42.07 31.78
CA ASP A 48 -13.07 -40.89 30.89
C ASP A 48 -11.64 -40.40 30.59
N GLN A 49 -11.17 -40.64 29.36
CA GLN A 49 -9.77 -40.45 28.96
C GLN A 49 -9.38 -38.99 28.68
N LEU A 50 -10.09 -38.03 29.26
CA LEU A 50 -9.93 -36.60 28.98
C LEU A 50 -9.18 -35.91 30.13
N ALA A 51 -8.23 -35.05 29.77
CA ALA A 51 -7.48 -34.24 30.72
C ALA A 51 -8.17 -32.91 30.98
N VAL A 52 -7.92 -32.29 32.14
CA VAL A 52 -8.35 -30.91 32.42
C VAL A 52 -7.73 -29.97 31.38
N LYS A 53 -8.49 -29.00 30.87
CA LYS A 53 -8.04 -28.07 29.81
C LYS A 53 -6.72 -27.36 30.07
N SER A 54 -6.36 -27.10 31.33
CA SER A 54 -5.06 -26.52 31.72
C SER A 54 -3.86 -27.40 31.36
N SER A 55 -4.06 -28.71 31.21
CA SER A 55 -3.01 -29.67 30.85
C SER A 55 -2.46 -29.44 29.44
N ILE A 56 -3.19 -28.73 28.56
CA ILE A 56 -2.72 -28.42 27.21
C ILE A 56 -1.41 -27.61 27.18
N PHE A 57 -1.12 -26.86 28.25
CA PHE A 57 0.14 -26.10 28.40
C PHE A 57 1.36 -27.02 28.53
N VAL A 58 1.18 -28.31 28.78
CA VAL A 58 2.28 -29.30 28.79
C VAL A 58 2.96 -29.38 27.41
N ILE A 59 2.20 -29.23 26.31
CA ILE A 59 2.77 -29.32 24.95
C ILE A 59 3.85 -28.24 24.70
N PRO A 60 3.58 -26.93 24.85
CA PRO A 60 4.62 -25.91 24.65
C PRO A 60 5.75 -26.01 25.69
N ILE A 61 5.48 -26.45 26.92
CA ILE A 61 6.53 -26.68 27.93
C ILE A 61 7.49 -27.80 27.48
N VAL A 62 6.94 -28.93 27.03
CA VAL A 62 7.74 -30.05 26.49
C VAL A 62 8.52 -29.60 25.25
N ALA A 63 7.91 -28.84 24.35
CA ALA A 63 8.61 -28.29 23.19
C ALA A 63 9.79 -27.37 23.57
N ILE A 64 9.63 -26.54 24.61
CA ILE A 64 10.74 -25.71 25.16
C ILE A 64 11.86 -26.60 25.69
N LEU A 65 11.53 -27.61 26.50
CA LEU A 65 12.51 -28.54 27.08
C LEU A 65 13.27 -29.30 25.99
N ILE A 66 12.58 -29.79 24.96
CA ILE A 66 13.20 -30.48 23.82
C ILE A 66 14.09 -29.51 23.03
N THR A 67 13.71 -28.25 22.88
CA THR A 67 14.52 -27.23 22.19
C THR A 67 15.82 -26.94 22.97
N ILE A 68 15.73 -26.77 24.29
CA ILE A 68 16.89 -26.55 25.16
C ILE A 68 17.79 -27.78 25.16
N GLY A 69 17.21 -28.97 25.34
CA GLY A 69 17.95 -30.24 25.32
C GLY A 69 18.64 -30.50 23.99
N GLY A 70 17.96 -30.25 22.87
CA GLY A 70 18.51 -30.32 21.53
C GLY A 70 19.67 -29.35 21.29
N PHE A 71 19.55 -28.12 21.80
CA PHE A 71 20.62 -27.13 21.72
C PHE A 71 21.86 -27.55 22.52
N VAL A 72 21.67 -28.07 23.75
CA VAL A 72 22.75 -28.60 24.59
C VAL A 72 23.42 -29.81 23.94
N ALA A 73 22.64 -30.77 23.45
CA ALA A 73 23.14 -31.95 22.75
C ALA A 73 23.97 -31.55 21.51
N ALA A 74 23.47 -30.61 20.70
CA ALA A 74 24.20 -30.10 19.55
C ALA A 74 25.51 -29.37 19.92
N MET A 75 25.56 -28.67 21.06
CA MET A 75 26.80 -28.06 21.56
C MET A 75 27.84 -29.11 21.98
N ILE A 76 27.40 -30.22 22.58
CA ILE A 76 28.28 -31.32 22.99
C ILE A 76 28.82 -32.05 21.75
N SER A 77 27.95 -32.39 20.79
CA SER A 77 28.33 -33.09 19.56
C SER A 77 29.32 -32.33 18.69
N LYS A 78 29.30 -30.99 18.71
CA LYS A 78 30.29 -30.15 18.01
C LYS A 78 31.72 -30.38 18.51
N LYS A 79 31.89 -30.77 19.78
CA LYS A 79 33.18 -31.04 20.40
C LYS A 79 33.81 -32.36 19.92
N GLU A 80 32.99 -33.29 19.40
CA GLU A 80 33.38 -34.67 19.09
C GLU A 80 33.48 -34.98 17.57
N PHE A 81 33.68 -33.97 16.72
CA PHE A 81 33.89 -34.12 15.25
C PHE A 81 32.73 -34.77 14.45
N MET A 82 31.52 -34.90 15.01
CA MET A 82 30.36 -35.49 14.31
C MET A 82 29.40 -34.43 13.75
N GLN A 83 29.78 -33.77 12.67
CA GLN A 83 28.97 -32.70 12.05
C GLN A 83 27.56 -33.18 11.62
N TYR A 84 27.45 -34.39 11.06
CA TYR A 84 26.16 -34.96 10.64
C TYR A 84 25.24 -35.28 11.82
N ALA A 85 25.79 -35.70 12.97
CA ALA A 85 24.99 -35.97 14.17
C ALA A 85 24.39 -34.67 14.74
N GLN A 86 25.13 -33.57 14.66
CA GLN A 86 24.65 -32.25 15.07
C GLN A 86 23.47 -31.77 14.20
N GLU A 87 23.60 -31.86 12.87
CA GLU A 87 22.52 -31.48 11.95
C GLU A 87 21.30 -32.38 12.10
N GLY A 88 21.51 -33.69 12.28
CA GLY A 88 20.46 -34.65 12.60
C GLY A 88 19.71 -34.24 13.88
N ALA A 89 20.41 -34.00 14.98
CA ALA A 89 19.80 -33.63 16.26
C ALA A 89 18.94 -32.35 16.16
N LEU A 90 19.46 -31.29 15.54
CA LEU A 90 18.73 -30.02 15.37
C LEU A 90 17.49 -30.17 14.48
N THR A 91 17.61 -30.96 13.41
CA THR A 91 16.50 -31.21 12.48
C THR A 91 15.42 -32.07 13.15
N THR A 92 15.81 -33.12 13.88
CA THR A 92 14.89 -33.97 14.65
C THR A 92 14.12 -33.17 15.69
N VAL A 93 14.79 -32.30 16.44
CA VAL A 93 14.13 -31.42 17.43
C VAL A 93 13.11 -30.50 16.76
N THR A 94 13.46 -29.90 15.62
CA THR A 94 12.55 -29.05 14.86
C THR A 94 11.33 -29.85 14.36
N GLY A 95 11.56 -31.08 13.88
CA GLY A 95 10.48 -31.99 13.47
C GLY A 95 9.55 -32.38 14.62
N ILE A 96 10.09 -32.69 15.80
CA ILE A 96 9.30 -33.00 16.99
C ILE A 96 8.45 -31.78 17.40
N ASN A 97 9.03 -30.59 17.43
CA ASN A 97 8.30 -29.36 17.74
C ASN A 97 7.19 -29.06 16.73
N LEU A 98 7.39 -29.37 15.45
CA LEU A 98 6.34 -29.26 14.42
C LEU A 98 5.19 -30.23 14.71
N ILE A 99 5.49 -31.49 15.04
CA ILE A 99 4.49 -32.51 15.39
C ILE A 99 3.70 -32.10 16.64
N LEU A 100 4.39 -31.60 17.67
CA LEU A 100 3.77 -31.06 18.89
C LEU A 100 2.86 -29.88 18.56
N GLY A 101 3.28 -28.97 17.68
CA GLY A 101 2.47 -27.87 17.19
C GLY A 101 1.20 -28.34 16.47
N VAL A 102 1.31 -29.33 15.57
CA VAL A 102 0.16 -29.94 14.87
C VAL A 102 -0.78 -30.64 15.86
N SER A 103 -0.24 -31.32 16.87
CA SER A 103 -1.03 -31.96 17.93
C SER A 103 -1.83 -30.93 18.73
N LEU A 104 -1.19 -29.83 19.17
CA LEU A 104 -1.85 -28.74 19.87
C LEU A 104 -2.97 -28.11 19.03
N LEU A 105 -2.70 -27.84 17.75
CA LEU A 105 -3.71 -27.33 16.82
C LEU A 105 -4.91 -28.27 16.71
N ARG A 106 -4.66 -29.58 16.54
CA ARG A 106 -5.71 -30.58 16.39
C ARG A 106 -6.55 -30.72 17.66
N ILE A 107 -5.94 -30.71 18.84
CA ILE A 107 -6.65 -30.76 20.13
C ILE A 107 -7.57 -29.55 20.27
N ILE A 108 -7.06 -28.34 19.99
CA ILE A 108 -7.87 -27.11 20.08
C ILE A 108 -9.03 -27.16 19.08
N LEU A 109 -8.82 -27.62 17.85
CA LEU A 109 -9.88 -27.70 16.84
C LEU A 109 -10.98 -28.70 17.18
N ILE A 110 -10.64 -29.82 17.82
CA ILE A 110 -11.61 -30.88 18.16
C ILE A 110 -12.32 -30.58 19.49
N ALA A 111 -11.60 -30.05 20.48
CA ALA A 111 -12.07 -29.92 21.85
C ALA A 111 -12.47 -28.49 22.25
N SER A 112 -12.63 -27.59 21.29
CA SER A 112 -13.16 -26.24 21.55
C SER A 112 -14.60 -26.10 21.05
N LYS A 113 -15.35 -25.23 21.73
CA LYS A 113 -16.59 -24.67 21.20
C LYS A 113 -16.30 -23.88 19.92
N PRO A 114 -17.28 -23.72 19.01
CA PRO A 114 -17.11 -22.89 17.81
C PRO A 114 -16.54 -21.51 18.17
N PHE A 115 -15.43 -21.16 17.54
CA PHE A 115 -14.72 -19.91 17.78
C PHE A 115 -14.49 -19.17 16.45
N PRO A 116 -14.43 -17.83 16.47
CA PRO A 116 -14.19 -17.08 15.25
C PRO A 116 -12.79 -17.41 14.69
N PRO A 117 -12.63 -17.49 13.36
CA PRO A 117 -11.33 -17.71 12.74
C PRO A 117 -10.35 -16.59 13.14
N LEU A 118 -9.04 -16.89 13.14
CA LEU A 118 -8.01 -15.89 13.49
C LEU A 118 -8.03 -14.67 12.56
N VAL A 119 -8.35 -14.94 11.29
CA VAL A 119 -8.50 -13.96 10.23
C VAL A 119 -9.90 -14.13 9.67
N ASP A 120 -10.67 -13.03 9.61
CA ASP A 120 -11.99 -13.06 8.98
C ASP A 120 -11.87 -13.63 7.55
N PRO A 121 -12.70 -14.62 7.15
CA PRO A 121 -12.66 -15.19 5.80
C PRO A 121 -12.84 -14.15 4.69
N THR A 122 -13.43 -12.99 5.01
CA THR A 122 -13.57 -11.85 4.11
C THR A 122 -12.19 -11.31 3.69
N TYR A 123 -11.20 -11.26 4.59
CA TYR A 123 -9.83 -10.86 4.22
C TYR A 123 -9.19 -11.86 3.26
N LEU A 124 -9.47 -13.16 3.43
CA LEU A 124 -8.94 -14.21 2.53
C LEU A 124 -9.45 -14.03 1.09
N LYS A 125 -10.66 -13.48 0.90
CA LYS A 125 -11.22 -13.17 -0.43
C LYS A 125 -10.43 -12.07 -1.16
N LEU A 126 -9.59 -11.30 -0.48
CA LEU A 126 -8.77 -10.24 -1.06
C LEU A 126 -7.37 -10.73 -1.49
N VAL A 127 -6.91 -11.85 -0.93
CA VAL A 127 -5.55 -12.37 -1.15
C VAL A 127 -5.34 -12.74 -2.63
N MET A 128 -6.28 -13.48 -3.23
CA MET A 128 -6.15 -13.88 -4.64
C MET A 128 -6.17 -12.70 -5.62
N PRO A 129 -7.12 -11.74 -5.55
CA PRO A 129 -7.07 -10.53 -6.37
C PRO A 129 -5.75 -9.76 -6.23
N PHE A 130 -5.24 -9.62 -5.00
CA PHE A 130 -3.95 -9.00 -4.73
C PHE A 130 -2.79 -9.75 -5.40
N LEU A 131 -2.70 -11.07 -5.20
CA LEU A 131 -1.61 -11.89 -5.73
C LEU A 131 -1.60 -11.92 -7.26
N ILE A 132 -2.77 -12.03 -7.91
CA ILE A 132 -2.85 -12.00 -9.37
C ILE A 132 -2.44 -10.62 -9.92
N GLY A 133 -2.92 -9.53 -9.30
CA GLY A 133 -2.50 -8.17 -9.67
C GLY A 133 -0.98 -7.97 -9.53
N PHE A 134 -0.41 -8.46 -8.42
CA PHE A 134 1.03 -8.44 -8.17
C PHE A 134 1.81 -9.23 -9.22
N LEU A 135 1.43 -10.49 -9.47
CA LEU A 135 2.14 -11.39 -10.38
C LEU A 135 2.07 -10.87 -11.82
N LEU A 136 0.91 -10.39 -12.26
CA LEU A 136 0.75 -9.85 -13.61
C LEU A 136 1.66 -8.65 -13.85
N VAL A 137 1.70 -7.68 -12.93
CA VAL A 137 2.63 -6.54 -13.07
C VAL A 137 4.08 -7.00 -12.99
N TYR A 138 4.40 -7.87 -12.03
CA TYR A 138 5.76 -8.36 -11.83
C TYR A 138 6.34 -9.05 -13.08
N VAL A 139 5.52 -9.81 -13.80
CA VAL A 139 5.89 -10.52 -15.03
C VAL A 139 5.80 -9.64 -16.27
N ALA A 140 4.78 -8.77 -16.38
CA ALA A 140 4.58 -7.92 -17.56
C ALA A 140 5.59 -6.76 -17.64
N THR A 141 6.05 -6.23 -16.50
CA THR A 141 6.96 -5.09 -16.44
C THR A 141 8.25 -5.28 -17.26
N PRO A 142 9.04 -6.38 -17.13
CA PRO A 142 10.25 -6.55 -17.93
C PRO A 142 9.96 -6.64 -19.44
N VAL A 143 8.82 -7.19 -19.84
CA VAL A 143 8.38 -7.21 -21.25
C VAL A 143 8.13 -5.78 -21.74
N PHE A 144 7.41 -4.99 -20.94
CA PHE A 144 7.12 -3.60 -21.26
C PHE A 144 8.38 -2.72 -21.29
N ILE A 145 9.35 -2.95 -20.39
CA ILE A 145 10.65 -2.24 -20.42
C ILE A 145 11.36 -2.45 -21.77
N ARG A 146 11.36 -3.68 -22.31
CA ARG A 146 11.93 -3.96 -23.64
C ARG A 146 11.17 -3.23 -24.74
N PHE A 147 9.84 -3.21 -24.66
CA PHE A 147 8.99 -2.46 -25.60
C PHE A 147 9.28 -0.94 -25.55
N ALA A 148 9.37 -0.36 -24.36
CA ALA A 148 9.64 1.06 -24.14
C ALA A 148 11.02 1.45 -24.69
N LYS A 149 12.05 0.62 -24.48
CA LYS A 149 13.38 0.82 -25.06
C LYS A 149 13.36 0.78 -26.59
N LYS A 150 12.63 -0.16 -27.20
CA LYS A 150 12.50 -0.27 -28.66
C LYS A 150 11.85 0.97 -29.30
N HIS A 151 10.92 1.62 -28.59
CA HIS A 151 10.18 2.78 -29.10
C HIS A 151 10.68 4.13 -28.55
N SER A 152 11.87 4.16 -27.95
CA SER A 152 12.46 5.38 -27.36
C SER A 152 11.56 6.09 -26.34
N ILE A 153 10.77 5.32 -25.58
CA ILE A 153 9.97 5.78 -24.43
C ILE A 153 10.83 5.66 -23.17
N VAL A 154 12.00 6.29 -23.21
CA VAL A 154 13.03 6.21 -22.17
C VAL A 154 13.48 7.62 -21.84
N THR A 155 13.59 7.92 -20.55
CA THR A 155 14.25 9.14 -20.09
C THR A 155 15.71 8.83 -19.82
N ASP A 156 16.56 9.49 -20.58
CA ASP A 156 18.00 9.47 -20.40
C ASP A 156 18.43 10.77 -19.72
N PRO A 157 19.06 10.74 -18.52
CA PRO A 157 19.55 11.93 -17.83
C PRO A 157 20.66 12.67 -18.58
N GLN A 158 21.34 12.05 -19.55
CA GLN A 158 22.35 12.71 -20.38
C GLN A 158 21.71 13.55 -21.51
N ILE A 159 20.51 13.18 -21.96
CA ILE A 159 19.82 13.81 -23.10
C ILE A 159 18.71 14.74 -22.63
N HIS A 160 17.96 14.33 -21.61
CA HIS A 160 16.80 15.06 -21.10
C HIS A 160 17.16 15.80 -19.82
N GLN A 161 16.99 17.12 -19.83
CA GLN A 161 17.19 17.95 -18.64
C GLN A 161 15.83 18.40 -18.08
N HIS A 162 15.59 18.11 -16.80
CA HIS A 162 14.44 18.60 -16.05
C HIS A 162 14.90 19.07 -14.66
N PRO A 163 14.39 20.20 -14.12
CA PRO A 163 14.86 20.75 -12.85
C PRO A 163 14.80 19.76 -11.67
N GLY A 164 13.81 18.86 -11.66
CA GLY A 164 13.63 17.83 -10.63
C GLY A 164 14.18 16.43 -10.99
N MET A 165 15.02 16.29 -12.03
CA MET A 165 15.54 14.98 -12.45
C MET A 165 16.51 14.40 -11.40
N LEU A 166 16.27 13.15 -10.98
CA LEU A 166 17.10 12.42 -10.00
C LEU A 166 17.62 11.07 -10.52
N LEU A 167 17.42 10.79 -11.82
CA LEU A 167 17.82 9.52 -12.42
C LEU A 167 19.35 9.45 -12.59
N GLU A 168 19.93 8.34 -12.14
CA GLU A 168 21.35 8.03 -12.35
C GLU A 168 21.59 7.28 -13.67
N LYS A 169 20.57 6.59 -14.18
CA LYS A 169 20.64 5.74 -15.38
C LYS A 169 19.38 5.91 -16.23
N PRO A 170 19.45 5.61 -17.55
CA PRO A 170 18.27 5.64 -18.39
C PRO A 170 17.16 4.72 -17.88
N SER A 171 15.95 5.26 -17.72
CA SER A 171 14.79 4.56 -17.17
C SER A 171 13.61 4.65 -18.14
N ALA A 172 12.92 3.53 -18.37
CA ALA A 172 11.73 3.49 -19.20
C ALA A 172 10.59 4.33 -18.58
N ARG A 173 9.68 4.88 -19.37
CA ARG A 173 8.42 5.46 -18.86
C ARG A 173 7.23 4.57 -19.17
N GLY A 174 6.13 4.77 -18.45
CA GLY A 174 4.87 4.04 -18.66
C GLY A 174 4.56 2.96 -17.64
N GLY A 175 5.19 2.99 -16.46
CA GLY A 175 4.85 2.04 -15.37
C GLY A 175 3.36 2.08 -14.99
N GLY A 176 2.72 3.25 -15.08
CA GLY A 176 1.28 3.38 -14.87
C GLY A 176 0.42 2.69 -15.94
N VAL A 177 0.92 2.50 -17.17
CA VAL A 177 0.24 1.72 -18.22
C VAL A 177 0.24 0.24 -17.87
N VAL A 178 1.39 -0.31 -17.46
CA VAL A 178 1.49 -1.71 -17.02
C VAL A 178 0.59 -1.96 -15.82
N PHE A 179 0.62 -1.06 -14.85
CA PHE A 179 -0.27 -1.07 -13.69
C PHE A 179 -1.75 -1.09 -14.10
N THR A 180 -2.17 -0.17 -14.99
CA THR A 180 -3.58 -0.04 -15.38
C THR A 180 -4.05 -1.23 -16.20
N ALA A 181 -3.23 -1.75 -17.11
CA ALA A 181 -3.55 -2.93 -17.89
C ALA A 181 -3.76 -4.16 -16.99
N ALA A 182 -2.85 -4.39 -16.03
CA ALA A 182 -2.99 -5.48 -15.06
C ALA A 182 -4.21 -5.27 -14.15
N PHE A 183 -4.47 -4.03 -13.71
CA PHE A 183 -5.65 -3.69 -12.92
C PHE A 183 -6.94 -4.03 -13.66
N VAL A 184 -7.09 -3.59 -14.92
CA VAL A 184 -8.28 -3.85 -15.73
C VAL A 184 -8.47 -5.35 -15.96
N LEU A 185 -7.43 -6.05 -16.41
CA LEU A 185 -7.50 -7.49 -16.70
C LEU A 185 -7.87 -8.31 -15.46
N THR A 186 -7.26 -7.99 -14.32
CA THR A 186 -7.55 -8.70 -13.07
C THR A 186 -8.94 -8.35 -12.53
N SER A 187 -9.36 -7.09 -12.64
CA SER A 187 -10.66 -6.64 -12.13
C SER A 187 -11.82 -7.36 -12.82
N ILE A 188 -11.76 -7.57 -14.13
CA ILE A 188 -12.79 -8.28 -14.89
C ILE A 188 -12.97 -9.74 -14.42
N ILE A 189 -11.90 -10.36 -13.87
CA ILE A 189 -11.94 -11.74 -13.39
C ILE A 189 -12.57 -11.84 -11.99
N PHE A 190 -12.29 -10.87 -11.11
CA PHE A 190 -12.64 -10.98 -9.68
C PHE A 190 -13.87 -10.19 -9.25
N VAL A 191 -14.38 -9.31 -10.10
CA VAL A 191 -15.42 -8.33 -9.73
C VAL A 191 -16.55 -8.34 -10.76
N VAL A 192 -17.80 -8.24 -10.29
CA VAL A 192 -18.95 -8.06 -11.18
C VAL A 192 -18.97 -6.63 -11.69
N VAL A 193 -18.88 -6.46 -13.02
CA VAL A 193 -18.76 -5.14 -13.64
C VAL A 193 -20.10 -4.40 -13.59
N SER A 194 -20.30 -3.60 -12.54
CA SER A 194 -21.40 -2.63 -12.44
C SER A 194 -21.14 -1.38 -13.29
N LYS A 195 -22.13 -0.48 -13.39
CA LYS A 195 -21.99 0.81 -14.07
C LYS A 195 -20.84 1.65 -13.48
N GLU A 196 -20.74 1.70 -12.15
CA GLU A 196 -19.70 2.42 -11.42
C GLU A 196 -18.32 1.81 -11.67
N ILE A 197 -18.22 0.48 -11.63
CA ILE A 197 -16.97 -0.23 -11.83
C ILE A 197 -16.50 -0.08 -13.28
N ALA A 198 -17.39 -0.24 -14.26
CA ALA A 198 -17.09 0.01 -15.67
C ALA A 198 -16.52 1.42 -15.87
N ALA A 199 -17.14 2.42 -15.24
CA ALA A 199 -16.67 3.79 -15.34
C ALA A 199 -15.29 4.01 -14.70
N ILE A 200 -14.97 3.35 -13.59
CA ILE A 200 -13.62 3.38 -12.99
C ILE A 200 -12.60 2.76 -13.97
N LEU A 201 -12.93 1.63 -14.58
CA LEU A 201 -12.05 0.95 -15.54
C LEU A 201 -11.79 1.82 -16.77
N PHE A 202 -12.83 2.43 -17.35
CA PHE A 202 -12.70 3.35 -18.47
C PHE A 202 -11.93 4.62 -18.08
N ALA A 203 -12.25 5.25 -16.96
CA ALA A 203 -11.55 6.44 -16.48
C ALA A 203 -10.05 6.18 -16.25
N ALA A 204 -9.72 5.04 -15.65
CA ALA A 204 -8.34 4.62 -15.43
C ALA A 204 -7.60 4.38 -16.76
N LEU A 205 -8.24 3.66 -17.71
CA LEU A 205 -7.66 3.41 -19.02
C LEU A 205 -7.42 4.71 -19.79
N THR A 206 -8.40 5.62 -19.80
CA THR A 206 -8.26 6.94 -20.43
C THR A 206 -7.13 7.74 -19.79
N ALA A 207 -7.05 7.79 -18.45
CA ALA A 207 -5.95 8.46 -17.74
C ALA A 207 -4.58 7.85 -18.07
N ALA A 208 -4.49 6.51 -18.16
CA ALA A 208 -3.26 5.83 -18.52
C ALA A 208 -2.82 6.13 -19.96
N LEU A 209 -3.77 6.21 -20.91
CA LEU A 209 -3.50 6.55 -22.30
C LEU A 209 -3.06 8.01 -22.46
N ILE A 210 -3.74 8.95 -21.79
CA ILE A 210 -3.30 10.36 -21.72
C ILE A 210 -1.87 10.43 -21.17
N GLY A 211 -1.62 9.66 -20.09
CA GLY A 211 -0.31 9.44 -19.50
C GLY A 211 0.77 9.00 -20.48
N LEU A 212 0.46 7.94 -21.24
CA LEU A 212 1.38 7.38 -22.21
C LEU A 212 1.68 8.35 -23.35
N PHE A 213 0.66 9.05 -23.86
CA PHE A 213 0.86 10.03 -24.92
C PHE A 213 1.67 11.24 -24.45
N ASP A 214 1.48 11.69 -23.21
CA ASP A 214 2.33 12.70 -22.58
C ASP A 214 3.78 12.23 -22.44
N ASP A 215 3.99 10.99 -21.98
CA ASP A 215 5.33 10.42 -21.84
C ASP A 215 6.04 10.30 -23.20
N ILE A 216 5.35 9.85 -24.25
CA ILE A 216 5.88 9.78 -25.62
C ILE A 216 6.20 11.18 -26.16
N ALA A 217 5.34 12.16 -25.92
CA ALA A 217 5.56 13.54 -26.34
C ALA A 217 6.79 14.17 -25.66
N ASN A 218 7.01 13.83 -24.38
CA ASN A 218 8.11 14.36 -23.58
C ASN A 218 9.45 13.65 -23.82
N THR A 219 9.46 12.37 -24.17
CA THR A 219 10.72 11.64 -24.48
C THR A 219 11.15 11.76 -25.94
N ASN A 220 10.26 12.15 -26.85
CA ASN A 220 10.58 12.28 -28.27
C ASN A 220 10.27 13.69 -28.79
N PRO A 221 11.29 14.57 -28.93
CA PRO A 221 11.13 15.95 -29.43
C PRO A 221 10.52 16.06 -30.84
N ARG A 222 10.56 14.99 -31.64
CA ARG A 222 9.99 14.92 -33.00
C ARG A 222 8.57 14.35 -33.03
N SER A 223 8.01 13.97 -31.89
CA SER A 223 6.66 13.42 -31.82
C SER A 223 5.61 14.41 -32.32
N ARG A 224 4.62 13.91 -33.08
CA ARG A 224 3.43 14.69 -33.48
C ARG A 224 2.47 14.93 -32.31
N LEU A 225 2.69 14.29 -31.16
CA LEU A 225 1.83 14.34 -29.97
C LEU A 225 2.15 15.49 -29.00
N LYS A 226 2.87 16.53 -29.42
CA LYS A 226 3.29 17.64 -28.53
C LYS A 226 2.13 18.29 -27.75
N LEU A 227 0.93 18.28 -28.31
CA LEU A 227 -0.27 18.81 -27.65
C LEU A 227 -0.57 18.07 -26.32
N PHE A 228 -0.29 16.76 -26.25
CA PHE A 228 -0.49 15.97 -25.04
C PHE A 228 0.50 16.33 -23.91
N GLY A 229 1.69 16.83 -24.27
CA GLY A 229 2.68 17.34 -23.32
C GLY A 229 2.36 18.73 -22.75
N ASN A 230 1.32 19.41 -23.26
CA ASN A 230 0.95 20.74 -22.76
C ASN A 230 0.20 20.61 -21.42
N PRO A 231 0.75 21.13 -20.30
CA PRO A 231 0.17 20.95 -18.98
C PRO A 231 -1.21 21.62 -18.82
N VAL A 232 -1.48 22.72 -19.54
CA VAL A 232 -2.76 23.43 -19.50
C VAL A 232 -3.83 22.65 -20.25
N PHE A 233 -3.53 22.19 -21.47
CA PHE A 233 -4.47 21.36 -22.24
C PHE A 233 -4.80 20.06 -21.52
N ARG A 234 -3.79 19.45 -20.89
CA ARG A 234 -3.93 18.23 -20.10
C ARG A 234 -4.83 18.41 -18.87
N LEU A 235 -4.64 19.51 -18.13
CA LEU A 235 -5.42 19.82 -16.92
C LEU A 235 -6.85 20.27 -17.25
N LEU A 236 -7.03 21.08 -18.30
CA LEU A 236 -8.33 21.69 -18.62
C LEU A 236 -9.20 20.87 -19.56
N VAL A 237 -8.64 19.92 -20.32
CA VAL A 237 -9.37 19.14 -21.33
C VAL A 237 -9.23 17.64 -21.09
N LEU A 238 -8.00 17.11 -21.11
CA LEU A 238 -7.79 15.66 -21.11
C LEU A 238 -8.18 14.99 -19.78
N GLN A 239 -7.75 15.53 -18.65
CA GLN A 239 -8.13 15.00 -17.33
C GLN A 239 -9.64 15.10 -17.08
N PRO A 240 -10.32 16.22 -17.37
CA PRO A 240 -11.78 16.31 -17.26
C PRO A 240 -12.54 15.26 -18.08
N ILE A 241 -12.05 14.88 -19.28
CA ILE A 241 -12.63 13.78 -20.05
C ILE A 241 -12.60 12.48 -19.25
N ALA A 242 -11.45 12.13 -18.65
CA ALA A 242 -11.35 10.92 -17.81
C ALA A 242 -12.26 11.00 -16.58
N VAL A 243 -12.34 12.16 -15.92
CA VAL A 243 -13.21 12.38 -14.74
C VAL A 243 -14.70 12.31 -15.11
N SER A 244 -15.07 12.67 -16.33
CA SER A 244 -16.48 12.68 -16.76
C SER A 244 -17.14 11.31 -16.66
N PHE A 245 -16.41 10.22 -16.99
CA PHE A 245 -16.91 8.85 -16.86
C PHE A 245 -17.38 8.55 -15.42
N VAL A 246 -16.61 8.98 -14.42
CA VAL A 246 -16.91 8.82 -12.99
C VAL A 246 -18.17 9.61 -12.60
N ILE A 247 -18.26 10.86 -13.04
CA ILE A 247 -19.38 11.76 -12.71
C ILE A 247 -20.69 11.25 -13.32
N PHE A 248 -20.66 10.80 -14.58
CA PHE A 248 -21.82 10.25 -15.29
C PHE A 248 -22.24 8.87 -14.77
N ALA A 249 -21.31 8.11 -14.20
CA ALA A 249 -21.64 6.88 -13.50
C ALA A 249 -22.45 7.12 -12.23
N GLY A 250 -22.31 8.30 -11.61
CA GLY A 250 -22.99 8.68 -10.37
C GLY A 250 -22.08 8.58 -9.14
N ILE A 251 -20.77 8.34 -9.34
CA ILE A 251 -19.78 8.34 -8.25
C ILE A 251 -19.57 9.78 -7.80
N ARG A 252 -20.09 10.13 -6.62
CA ARG A 252 -20.12 11.51 -6.10
C ARG A 252 -19.91 11.56 -4.60
N ILE A 253 -19.26 12.62 -4.14
CA ILE A 253 -19.12 12.95 -2.72
C ILE A 253 -20.43 13.60 -2.26
N ASN A 254 -21.27 12.83 -1.58
CA ASN A 254 -22.56 13.32 -1.08
C ASN A 254 -22.45 14.01 0.28
N ALA A 255 -21.44 13.68 1.08
CA ALA A 255 -21.19 14.32 2.37
C ALA A 255 -19.71 14.41 2.73
N ILE A 256 -19.32 15.45 3.47
CA ILE A 256 -17.99 15.61 4.08
C ILE A 256 -18.11 15.42 5.59
N ALA A 257 -17.27 14.55 6.16
CA ALA A 257 -17.27 14.18 7.57
C ALA A 257 -18.61 13.62 8.10
N GLY A 258 -19.61 13.38 7.24
CA GLY A 258 -20.97 12.97 7.62
C GLY A 258 -21.81 14.09 8.24
N SER A 259 -21.28 15.29 8.34
CA SER A 259 -21.98 16.45 8.90
C SER A 259 -22.34 17.48 7.84
N PHE A 260 -21.55 17.58 6.76
CA PHE A 260 -21.80 18.51 5.68
C PHE A 260 -22.41 17.77 4.49
N VAL A 261 -23.73 17.90 4.33
CA VAL A 261 -24.50 17.29 3.24
C VAL A 261 -24.38 18.17 1.99
N LEU A 262 -23.80 17.63 0.91
CA LEU A 262 -23.48 18.37 -0.32
C LEU A 262 -24.52 18.19 -1.43
N ASN A 263 -25.46 17.26 -1.26
CA ASN A 263 -26.56 16.99 -2.18
C ASN A 263 -27.87 17.67 -1.78
N SER A 264 -27.81 18.72 -0.95
CA SER A 264 -28.99 19.49 -0.52
C SER A 264 -29.65 20.28 -1.65
N PHE A 265 -28.89 20.67 -2.67
CA PHE A 265 -29.38 21.34 -3.86
C PHE A 265 -29.28 20.42 -5.09
N ILE A 266 -30.44 20.02 -5.62
CA ILE A 266 -30.55 19.14 -6.79
C ILE A 266 -31.21 19.90 -7.93
N VAL A 267 -30.56 19.89 -9.09
CA VAL A 267 -31.07 20.39 -10.37
C VAL A 267 -31.44 19.19 -11.22
N ASN A 268 -32.70 19.06 -11.60
CA ASN A 268 -33.17 18.02 -12.50
C ASN A 268 -33.02 18.51 -13.95
N ALA A 269 -32.20 17.81 -14.74
CA ALA A 269 -32.06 18.04 -16.18
C ALA A 269 -32.55 16.77 -16.91
N GLY A 270 -33.84 16.76 -17.27
CA GLY A 270 -34.48 15.58 -17.86
C GLY A 270 -34.51 14.40 -16.89
N SER A 271 -33.97 13.25 -17.30
CA SER A 271 -33.87 12.03 -16.47
C SER A 271 -32.67 12.04 -15.49
N VAL A 272 -31.86 13.09 -15.47
CA VAL A 272 -30.64 13.18 -14.66
C VAL A 272 -30.80 14.20 -13.54
N ALA A 273 -30.76 13.73 -12.30
CA ALA A 273 -30.63 14.57 -11.12
C ALA A 273 -29.14 14.91 -10.87
N LEU A 274 -28.82 16.20 -10.94
CA LEU A 274 -27.47 16.73 -10.69
C LEU A 274 -27.46 17.46 -9.36
N ALA A 275 -26.48 17.17 -8.52
CA ALA A 275 -26.19 17.98 -7.33
C ALA A 275 -24.94 18.81 -7.63
N PRO A 276 -25.05 20.07 -8.11
CA PRO A 276 -23.92 20.81 -8.69
C PRO A 276 -22.74 20.96 -7.73
N ILE A 277 -23.02 21.19 -6.44
CA ILE A 277 -21.99 21.32 -5.40
C ILE A 277 -21.26 19.99 -5.19
N SER A 278 -22.00 18.89 -5.06
CA SER A 278 -21.43 17.54 -4.95
C SER A 278 -20.58 17.18 -6.18
N VAL A 279 -21.07 17.50 -7.39
CA VAL A 279 -20.34 17.26 -8.64
C VAL A 279 -19.05 18.08 -8.69
N ALA A 280 -19.10 19.37 -8.36
CA ALA A 280 -17.94 20.26 -8.35
C ALA A 280 -16.89 19.78 -7.35
N ILE A 281 -17.30 19.42 -6.13
CA ILE A 281 -16.39 18.91 -5.09
C ILE A 281 -15.79 17.56 -5.51
N THR A 282 -16.58 16.67 -6.11
CA THR A 282 -16.09 15.39 -6.64
C THR A 282 -15.06 15.61 -7.73
N PHE A 283 -15.35 16.50 -8.68
CA PHE A 283 -14.44 16.85 -9.76
C PHE A 283 -13.12 17.42 -9.23
N LEU A 284 -13.18 18.39 -8.31
CA LEU A 284 -12.01 18.97 -7.67
C LEU A 284 -11.22 17.94 -6.87
N TRP A 285 -11.88 17.06 -6.12
CA TRP A 285 -11.23 15.99 -5.37
C TRP A 285 -10.47 15.04 -6.29
N VAL A 286 -11.12 14.54 -7.33
CA VAL A 286 -10.49 13.59 -8.26
C VAL A 286 -9.32 14.26 -8.98
N LEU A 287 -9.51 15.47 -9.52
CA LEU A 287 -8.43 16.22 -10.17
C LEU A 287 -7.27 16.51 -9.21
N TRP A 288 -7.57 16.83 -7.95
CA TRP A 288 -6.55 17.07 -6.95
C TRP A 288 -5.74 15.80 -6.66
N VAL A 289 -6.41 14.68 -6.41
CA VAL A 289 -5.75 13.41 -6.07
C VAL A 289 -4.87 12.90 -7.20
N ILE A 290 -5.33 12.94 -8.47
CA ILE A 290 -4.51 12.50 -9.60
C ILE A 290 -3.23 13.34 -9.76
N ASN A 291 -3.32 14.66 -9.56
CA ASN A 291 -2.20 15.57 -9.76
C ASN A 291 -1.24 15.56 -8.56
N MET A 292 -1.75 15.59 -7.32
CA MET A 292 -0.89 15.57 -6.12
C MET A 292 -0.07 14.29 -6.03
N LEU A 293 -0.65 13.15 -6.42
CA LEU A 293 0.07 11.87 -6.44
C LEU A 293 1.11 11.88 -7.57
N SER A 294 0.76 12.40 -8.75
CA SER A 294 1.72 12.57 -9.85
C SER A 294 2.93 13.42 -9.44
N PHE A 295 2.73 14.48 -8.64
CA PHE A 295 3.82 15.28 -8.07
C PHE A 295 4.67 14.49 -7.06
N SER A 296 4.09 13.50 -6.39
CA SER A 296 4.77 12.61 -5.44
C SER A 296 5.49 11.43 -6.11
N ASN A 297 5.61 11.45 -7.43
CA ASN A 297 6.39 10.50 -8.24
C ASN A 297 7.82 11.02 -8.54
N GLY A 298 8.37 11.87 -7.67
CA GLY A 298 9.66 12.53 -7.90
C GLY A 298 10.88 11.66 -7.57
N VAL A 299 10.74 10.66 -6.69
CA VAL A 299 11.83 9.80 -6.23
C VAL A 299 11.55 8.32 -6.53
N ASP A 300 12.57 7.58 -6.95
CA ASP A 300 12.52 6.14 -7.19
C ASP A 300 11.92 5.39 -5.99
N GLY A 301 10.94 4.52 -6.25
CA GLY A 301 10.25 3.70 -5.26
C GLY A 301 9.19 4.44 -4.41
N GLN A 302 9.22 5.77 -4.33
CA GLN A 302 8.30 6.57 -3.50
C GLN A 302 6.83 6.29 -3.84
N TYR A 303 6.46 6.49 -5.11
CA TYR A 303 5.08 6.41 -5.56
C TYR A 303 4.44 5.03 -5.34
N SER A 304 5.19 3.96 -5.67
CA SER A 304 4.67 2.58 -5.59
C SER A 304 4.21 2.18 -4.19
N GLY A 305 4.92 2.62 -3.15
CA GLY A 305 4.51 2.34 -1.78
C GLY A 305 3.42 3.26 -1.26
N ILE A 306 3.44 4.56 -1.59
CA ILE A 306 2.34 5.47 -1.21
C ILE A 306 1.02 4.90 -1.73
N VAL A 307 0.96 4.59 -3.02
CA VAL A 307 -0.26 4.12 -3.66
C VAL A 307 -0.59 2.69 -3.27
N GLY A 308 0.40 1.79 -3.21
CA GLY A 308 0.19 0.40 -2.78
C GLY A 308 -0.37 0.29 -1.36
N ILE A 309 0.22 1.03 -0.41
CA ILE A 309 -0.25 1.05 0.98
C ILE A 309 -1.61 1.75 1.07
N ALA A 310 -1.82 2.85 0.35
CA ALA A 310 -3.11 3.52 0.34
C ALA A 310 -4.24 2.61 -0.17
N PHE A 311 -3.98 1.81 -1.21
CA PHE A 311 -4.94 0.82 -1.68
C PHE A 311 -5.19 -0.32 -0.68
N ILE A 312 -4.18 -0.77 0.06
CA ILE A 312 -4.39 -1.73 1.17
C ILE A 312 -5.34 -1.12 2.20
N VAL A 313 -5.10 0.13 2.61
CA VAL A 313 -5.95 0.81 3.59
C VAL A 313 -7.37 0.98 3.06
N VAL A 314 -7.55 1.36 1.79
CA VAL A 314 -8.87 1.44 1.16
C VAL A 314 -9.56 0.08 1.17
N ALA A 315 -8.88 -1.00 0.78
CA ALA A 315 -9.44 -2.35 0.79
C ALA A 315 -9.92 -2.77 2.19
N LEU A 316 -9.12 -2.47 3.22
CA LEU A 316 -9.46 -2.75 4.61
C LEU A 316 -10.63 -1.88 5.11
N LEU A 317 -10.69 -0.61 4.72
CA LEU A 317 -11.81 0.28 5.04
C LEU A 317 -13.12 -0.20 4.40
N SER A 318 -13.09 -0.73 3.17
CA SER A 318 -14.28 -1.23 2.47
C SER A 318 -14.95 -2.41 3.16
N ILE A 319 -14.21 -3.17 3.97
CA ILE A 319 -14.72 -4.34 4.67
C ILE A 319 -14.79 -4.15 6.19
N ARG A 320 -14.53 -2.94 6.69
CA ARG A 320 -14.57 -2.63 8.12
C ARG A 320 -16.00 -2.51 8.68
N PHE A 321 -16.96 -2.08 7.86
CA PHE A 321 -18.31 -1.79 8.31
C PHE A 321 -19.17 -3.06 8.41
N ALA A 322 -20.02 -3.11 9.44
CA ALA A 322 -20.99 -4.19 9.61
C ALA A 322 -22.06 -4.14 8.50
N GLY A 323 -22.48 -5.31 7.99
CA GLY A 323 -23.46 -5.40 6.90
C GLY A 323 -22.83 -5.27 5.51
N LEU A 324 -21.75 -6.04 5.27
CA LEU A 324 -21.04 -6.09 4.00
C LEU A 324 -21.96 -6.39 2.81
N THR A 325 -22.14 -5.40 1.95
CA THR A 325 -22.83 -5.56 0.67
C THR A 325 -21.90 -6.18 -0.37
N PRO A 326 -22.42 -6.91 -1.37
CA PRO A 326 -21.60 -7.41 -2.49
C PRO A 326 -20.80 -6.30 -3.18
N ALA A 327 -21.39 -5.11 -3.33
CA ALA A 327 -20.72 -3.94 -3.91
C ALA A 327 -19.50 -3.47 -3.10
N GLN A 328 -19.60 -3.44 -1.76
CA GLN A 328 -18.47 -3.10 -0.89
C GLN A 328 -17.33 -4.13 -0.98
N LEU A 329 -17.66 -5.41 -1.09
CA LEU A 329 -16.67 -6.46 -1.29
C LEU A 329 -15.97 -6.32 -2.65
N ASP A 330 -16.70 -5.93 -3.69
CA ASP A 330 -16.13 -5.67 -5.01
C ASP A 330 -15.21 -4.45 -5.01
N ILE A 331 -15.56 -3.36 -4.31
CA ILE A 331 -14.67 -2.22 -4.09
C ILE A 331 -13.38 -2.66 -3.36
N ALA A 332 -13.52 -3.50 -2.33
CA ALA A 332 -12.38 -4.05 -1.60
C ALA A 332 -11.47 -4.91 -2.49
N ARG A 333 -12.04 -5.72 -3.38
CA ARG A 333 -11.30 -6.52 -4.36
C ARG A 333 -10.58 -5.65 -5.36
N LEU A 334 -11.22 -4.61 -5.91
CA LEU A 334 -10.56 -3.64 -6.80
C LEU A 334 -9.36 -2.98 -6.10
N ALA A 335 -9.54 -2.52 -4.86
CA ALA A 335 -8.45 -1.95 -4.08
C ALA A 335 -7.34 -2.97 -3.82
N ALA A 336 -7.66 -4.23 -3.53
CA ALA A 336 -6.67 -5.30 -3.38
C ALA A 336 -5.89 -5.58 -4.67
N VAL A 337 -6.55 -5.62 -5.84
CA VAL A 337 -5.90 -5.73 -7.15
C VAL A 337 -4.93 -4.57 -7.37
N ALA A 338 -5.38 -3.34 -7.11
CA ALA A 338 -4.57 -2.13 -7.28
C ALA A 338 -3.39 -2.08 -6.29
N ALA A 339 -3.57 -2.56 -5.06
CA ALA A 339 -2.48 -2.73 -4.10
C ALA A 339 -1.42 -3.72 -4.62
N GLY A 340 -1.86 -4.90 -5.05
CA GLY A 340 -1.00 -5.94 -5.60
C GLY A 340 -0.22 -5.46 -6.81
N ALA A 341 -0.91 -4.85 -7.78
CA ALA A 341 -0.32 -4.28 -8.98
C ALA A 341 0.72 -3.19 -8.66
N SER A 342 0.44 -2.30 -7.70
CA SER A 342 1.38 -1.25 -7.29
C SER A 342 2.66 -1.83 -6.66
N ILE A 343 2.51 -2.81 -5.76
CA ILE A 343 3.63 -3.46 -5.07
C ILE A 343 4.43 -4.36 -6.04
N GLY A 344 3.76 -4.98 -7.01
CA GLY A 344 4.41 -5.75 -8.08
C GLY A 344 5.36 -4.89 -8.92
N LEU A 345 5.05 -3.60 -9.07
CA LEU A 345 5.90 -2.64 -9.78
C LEU A 345 7.08 -2.14 -8.94
N THR A 346 7.05 -2.30 -7.62
CA THR A 346 8.10 -1.78 -6.71
C THR A 346 9.47 -2.27 -7.12
N LYS A 347 9.65 -3.57 -7.40
CA LYS A 347 10.98 -4.12 -7.75
C LYS A 347 11.67 -3.35 -8.87
N TYR A 348 10.90 -2.93 -9.88
CA TYR A 348 11.43 -2.26 -11.08
C TYR A 348 11.46 -0.74 -10.95
N THR A 349 10.68 -0.17 -10.03
CA THR A 349 10.65 1.27 -9.72
C THR A 349 11.58 1.65 -8.56
N TRP A 350 12.09 0.68 -7.80
CA TRP A 350 13.01 0.89 -6.69
C TRP A 350 14.37 1.39 -7.18
N HIS A 351 15.04 2.19 -6.36
CA HIS A 351 16.28 2.84 -6.73
C HIS A 351 17.48 1.89 -6.87
N PRO A 352 18.26 1.95 -7.98
CA PRO A 352 18.04 2.76 -9.19
C PRO A 352 16.92 2.21 -10.10
N SER A 353 15.97 3.04 -10.50
CA SER A 353 14.78 2.58 -11.25
C SER A 353 15.07 2.14 -12.67
N GLN A 354 14.41 1.07 -13.11
CA GLN A 354 14.42 0.56 -14.49
C GLN A 354 13.24 1.10 -15.30
N ILE A 355 12.14 1.41 -14.60
CA ILE A 355 10.94 2.02 -15.14
C ILE A 355 10.40 3.05 -14.15
N MET A 356 9.99 4.21 -14.66
CA MET A 356 9.23 5.23 -13.96
C MET A 356 7.74 5.01 -14.18
N TRP A 357 6.91 5.41 -13.21
CA TRP A 357 5.46 5.45 -13.44
C TRP A 357 5.07 6.38 -14.59
N GLY A 358 5.87 7.44 -14.85
CA GLY A 358 5.59 8.44 -15.88
C GLY A 358 4.30 9.22 -15.59
N PHE A 359 3.78 9.92 -16.59
CA PHE A 359 2.51 10.64 -16.42
C PHE A 359 1.30 9.70 -16.32
N SER A 360 1.44 8.46 -16.80
CA SER A 360 0.46 7.39 -16.61
C SER A 360 0.21 7.01 -15.14
N ALA A 361 1.02 7.51 -14.19
CA ALA A 361 0.73 7.47 -12.75
C ALA A 361 -0.66 8.03 -12.40
N THR A 362 -1.16 9.01 -13.17
CA THR A 362 -2.48 9.62 -12.94
C THR A 362 -3.64 8.61 -12.95
N ALA A 363 -3.48 7.47 -13.63
CA ALA A 363 -4.47 6.38 -13.62
C ALA A 363 -4.62 5.73 -12.23
N ALA A 364 -3.50 5.50 -11.52
CA ALA A 364 -3.57 4.96 -10.17
C ALA A 364 -4.18 5.97 -9.19
N GLY A 365 -3.89 7.27 -9.37
CA GLY A 365 -4.59 8.33 -8.65
C GLY A 365 -6.10 8.36 -8.93
N MET A 366 -6.53 8.12 -10.17
CA MET A 366 -7.95 8.08 -10.56
C MET A 366 -8.66 6.93 -9.85
N ILE A 367 -8.06 5.74 -9.85
CA ILE A 367 -8.60 4.58 -9.15
C ILE A 367 -8.65 4.83 -7.64
N LEU A 368 -7.58 5.39 -7.05
CA LEU A 368 -7.55 5.67 -5.61
C LEU A 368 -8.61 6.71 -5.21
N ALA A 369 -8.74 7.80 -5.99
CA ALA A 369 -9.74 8.83 -5.74
C ALA A 369 -11.16 8.27 -5.79
N THR A 370 -11.48 7.49 -6.83
CA THR A 370 -12.82 6.93 -7.04
C THR A 370 -13.18 5.85 -6.02
N LEU A 371 -12.27 4.91 -5.74
CA LEU A 371 -12.49 3.88 -4.72
C LEU A 371 -12.63 4.51 -3.32
N SER A 372 -11.89 5.59 -3.03
CA SER A 372 -12.04 6.30 -1.76
C SER A 372 -13.43 6.91 -1.57
N ILE A 373 -14.07 7.41 -2.64
CA ILE A 373 -15.44 7.93 -2.60
C ILE A 373 -16.43 6.78 -2.34
N LEU A 374 -16.26 5.66 -3.05
CA LEU A 374 -17.18 4.52 -3.00
C LEU A 374 -17.10 3.70 -1.71
N THR A 375 -15.95 3.70 -1.04
CA THR A 375 -15.71 2.93 0.20
C THR A 375 -16.58 3.42 1.37
N GLY A 376 -17.33 4.53 1.22
CA GLY A 376 -18.09 5.17 2.32
C GLY A 376 -17.17 5.85 3.35
N ALA A 377 -15.88 5.52 3.32
CA ALA A 377 -14.76 6.28 3.84
C ALA A 377 -14.87 7.73 3.34
N LYS A 378 -15.51 8.58 4.16
CA LYS A 378 -15.62 10.04 3.94
C LYS A 378 -14.25 10.55 3.49
N VAL A 379 -14.20 11.39 2.46
CA VAL A 379 -13.01 12.05 1.89
C VAL A 379 -11.91 12.36 2.93
N ALA A 380 -12.31 12.80 4.12
CA ALA A 380 -11.49 12.93 5.32
C ALA A 380 -10.52 11.75 5.59
N THR A 381 -10.96 10.49 5.57
CA THR A 381 -10.07 9.33 5.82
C THR A 381 -9.06 9.13 4.70
N ALA A 382 -9.46 9.32 3.44
CA ALA A 382 -8.54 9.28 2.31
C ALA A 382 -7.48 10.41 2.39
N MET A 383 -7.88 11.59 2.89
CA MET A 383 -6.97 12.68 3.20
C MET A 383 -5.97 12.31 4.31
N ILE A 384 -6.38 11.56 5.35
CA ILE A 384 -5.44 11.08 6.39
C ILE A 384 -4.37 10.20 5.75
N VAL A 385 -4.76 9.19 4.98
CA VAL A 385 -3.82 8.24 4.34
C VAL A 385 -2.81 8.96 3.45
N LEU A 386 -3.28 9.96 2.70
CA LEU A 386 -2.48 10.71 1.74
C LEU A 386 -2.02 12.07 2.30
N LEU A 387 -1.99 12.26 3.62
CA LEU A 387 -1.84 13.59 4.22
C LEU A 387 -0.51 14.26 3.84
N ILE A 388 0.59 13.50 3.83
CA ILE A 388 1.91 14.03 3.48
C ILE A 388 1.96 14.48 2.00
N PRO A 389 1.67 13.64 1.00
CA PRO A 389 1.66 14.09 -0.39
C PRO A 389 0.61 15.18 -0.65
N PHE A 390 -0.53 15.15 0.06
CA PHE A 390 -1.55 16.18 -0.01
C PHE A 390 -0.99 17.54 0.43
N LEU A 391 -0.42 17.62 1.64
CA LEU A 391 0.11 18.89 2.16
C LEU A 391 1.36 19.36 1.43
N ASP A 392 2.21 18.45 0.98
CA ASP A 392 3.35 18.80 0.13
C ASP A 392 2.89 19.49 -1.16
N ALA A 393 1.87 18.95 -1.81
CA ALA A 393 1.28 19.56 -3.01
C ALA A 393 0.62 20.92 -2.70
N VAL A 394 -0.16 21.04 -1.60
CA VAL A 394 -0.77 22.32 -1.19
C VAL A 394 0.30 23.39 -0.97
N ILE A 395 1.32 23.10 -0.15
CA ILE A 395 2.38 24.06 0.19
C ILE A 395 3.16 24.46 -1.07
N THR A 396 3.46 23.50 -1.93
CA THR A 396 4.23 23.78 -3.15
C THR A 396 3.42 24.63 -4.14
N VAL A 397 2.14 24.31 -4.37
CA VAL A 397 1.26 25.12 -5.23
C VAL A 397 1.07 26.52 -4.66
N PHE A 398 0.83 26.65 -3.35
CA PHE A 398 0.68 27.95 -2.69
C PHE A 398 1.94 28.80 -2.85
N LYS A 399 3.12 28.22 -2.63
CA LYS A 399 4.41 28.89 -2.82
C LYS A 399 4.60 29.37 -4.27
N ARG A 400 4.20 28.58 -5.27
CA ARG A 400 4.26 28.99 -6.69
C ARG A 400 3.36 30.19 -6.95
N ILE A 401 2.13 30.18 -6.44
CA ILE A 401 1.17 31.29 -6.58
C ILE A 401 1.74 32.57 -5.95
N VAL A 402 2.28 32.50 -4.72
CA VAL A 402 2.91 33.65 -4.05
C VAL A 402 4.11 34.18 -4.84
N GLN A 403 4.88 33.29 -5.48
CA GLN A 403 6.00 33.65 -6.35
C GLN A 403 5.57 34.08 -7.77
N LYS A 404 4.27 34.20 -8.05
CA LYS A 404 3.71 34.49 -9.38
C LYS A 404 4.17 33.51 -10.47
N LYS A 405 4.50 32.28 -10.08
CA LYS A 405 4.85 31.19 -11.00
C LYS A 405 3.61 30.33 -11.31
N PRO A 406 3.49 29.78 -12.53
CA PRO A 406 2.40 28.87 -12.86
C PRO A 406 2.37 27.65 -11.92
N PRO A 407 1.19 27.26 -11.39
CA PRO A 407 1.07 26.10 -10.49
C PRO A 407 1.59 24.78 -11.06
N TRP A 408 1.53 24.62 -12.39
CA TRP A 408 1.97 23.43 -13.12
C TRP A 408 3.46 23.43 -13.50
N GLN A 409 4.21 24.49 -13.16
CA GLN A 409 5.64 24.55 -13.47
C GLN A 409 6.44 23.63 -12.53
N GLY A 410 7.31 22.79 -13.08
CA GLY A 410 8.17 21.91 -12.30
C GLY A 410 9.26 22.69 -11.56
N ASP A 411 9.48 22.36 -10.28
CA ASP A 411 10.53 22.93 -9.44
C ASP A 411 11.08 21.91 -8.43
N LYS A 412 12.09 22.31 -7.65
CA LYS A 412 12.65 21.53 -6.53
C LYS A 412 11.95 21.84 -5.20
N GLY A 413 10.70 22.32 -5.24
CA GLY A 413 9.98 22.83 -4.08
C GLY A 413 9.36 21.75 -3.18
N HIS A 414 9.22 20.53 -3.70
CA HIS A 414 8.61 19.40 -3.01
C HIS A 414 9.47 18.85 -1.86
N LEU A 415 8.82 18.28 -0.85
CA LEU A 415 9.41 17.73 0.37
C LEU A 415 10.55 16.76 0.08
N HIS A 416 10.42 15.90 -0.92
CA HIS A 416 11.46 14.95 -1.26
C HIS A 416 12.76 15.63 -1.71
N HIS A 417 12.69 16.75 -2.45
CA HIS A 417 13.87 17.55 -2.77
C HIS A 417 14.44 18.25 -1.54
N LEU A 418 13.59 18.75 -0.64
CA LEU A 418 14.02 19.37 0.62
C LEU A 418 14.74 18.37 1.56
N LEU A 419 14.36 17.09 1.50
CA LEU A 419 15.04 16.02 2.24
C LEU A 419 16.37 15.63 1.58
N LEU A 420 16.43 15.59 0.24
CA LEU A 420 17.68 15.38 -0.51
C LEU A 420 18.71 16.48 -0.23
N GLU A 421 18.28 17.75 -0.21
CA GLU A 421 19.13 18.90 0.14
C GLU A 421 19.73 18.78 1.57
N ARG A 422 19.12 17.97 2.43
CA ARG A 422 19.58 17.70 3.81
C ARG A 422 20.43 16.43 3.93
N GLY A 423 20.81 15.81 2.81
CA GLY A 423 21.66 14.62 2.77
C GLY A 423 20.93 13.30 2.99
N TRP A 424 19.59 13.27 2.91
CA TRP A 424 18.86 12.00 2.89
C TRP A 424 19.11 11.27 1.57
N SER A 425 19.28 9.94 1.63
CA SER A 425 19.39 9.14 0.41
C SER A 425 18.00 8.88 -0.19
N ILE A 426 17.96 8.67 -1.51
CA ILE A 426 16.74 8.34 -2.27
C ILE A 426 15.94 7.20 -1.61
N LYS A 427 16.62 6.11 -1.22
CA LYS A 427 15.99 4.96 -0.55
C LYS A 427 15.38 5.32 0.81
N LYS A 428 16.06 6.18 1.60
CA LYS A 428 15.53 6.64 2.90
C LYS A 428 14.26 7.48 2.72
N ILE A 429 14.22 8.33 1.69
CA ILE A 429 13.04 9.15 1.38
C ILE A 429 11.87 8.26 0.96
N ALA A 430 12.10 7.30 0.05
CA ALA A 430 11.07 6.35 -0.33
C ALA A 430 10.51 5.60 0.91
N GLY A 431 11.39 5.05 1.74
CA GLY A 431 10.99 4.38 2.99
C GLY A 431 10.23 5.27 3.96
N PHE A 432 10.61 6.56 4.08
CA PHE A 432 9.87 7.52 4.90
C PHE A 432 8.43 7.71 4.42
N TYR A 433 8.21 7.90 3.11
CA TYR A 433 6.85 8.00 2.57
C TYR A 433 6.04 6.72 2.80
N TRP A 434 6.66 5.55 2.66
CA TRP A 434 5.98 4.28 2.88
C TRP A 434 5.55 4.11 4.34
N VAL A 435 6.48 4.28 5.28
CA VAL A 435 6.22 4.13 6.71
C VAL A 435 5.20 5.15 7.19
N SER A 436 5.33 6.40 6.76
CA SER A 436 4.39 7.46 7.15
C SER A 436 2.99 7.24 6.57
N THR A 437 2.86 6.82 5.31
CA THR A 437 1.55 6.42 4.73
C THR A 437 0.97 5.21 5.48
N ALA A 438 1.78 4.23 5.89
CA ALA A 438 1.31 3.10 6.70
C ALA A 438 0.80 3.52 8.08
N ILE A 439 1.56 4.37 8.79
CA ILE A 439 1.16 4.91 10.10
C ILE A 439 -0.15 5.69 9.99
N LEU A 440 -0.23 6.61 9.03
CA LEU A 440 -1.45 7.39 8.78
C LEU A 440 -2.61 6.49 8.34
N GLY A 441 -2.33 5.43 7.58
CA GLY A 441 -3.28 4.38 7.23
C GLY A 441 -3.87 3.67 8.43
N ILE A 442 -3.02 3.26 9.39
CA ILE A 442 -3.46 2.66 10.65
C ILE A 442 -4.33 3.66 11.43
N VAL A 443 -3.93 4.93 11.50
CA VAL A 443 -4.73 5.98 12.15
C VAL A 443 -6.10 6.12 11.48
N ALA A 444 -6.16 6.09 10.15
CA ALA A 444 -7.43 6.13 9.40
C ALA A 444 -8.31 4.90 9.67
N LEU A 445 -7.72 3.71 9.85
CA LEU A 445 -8.43 2.46 10.17
C LEU A 445 -8.99 2.43 11.58
N ILE A 446 -8.33 3.06 12.56
CA ILE A 446 -8.81 3.10 13.95
C ILE A 446 -9.70 4.31 14.23
N ALA A 447 -9.58 5.37 13.44
CA ALA A 447 -10.36 6.59 13.64
C ALA A 447 -11.87 6.29 13.64
N SER A 448 -12.54 6.79 14.67
CA SER A 448 -14.01 6.79 14.75
C SER A 448 -14.58 7.89 13.87
N GLU A 449 -15.70 7.62 13.21
CA GLU A 449 -16.36 8.60 12.34
C GLU A 449 -16.70 9.91 13.06
N LYS A 450 -17.05 9.84 14.35
CA LYS A 450 -17.38 11.01 15.18
C LYS A 450 -16.18 11.95 15.34
N HIS A 451 -14.98 11.39 15.40
CA HIS A 451 -13.75 12.14 15.69
C HIS A 451 -12.85 12.33 14.47
N VAL A 452 -13.26 11.83 13.29
CA VAL A 452 -12.43 11.84 12.09
C VAL A 452 -12.01 13.26 11.68
N LEU A 453 -12.92 14.24 11.80
CA LEU A 453 -12.61 15.63 11.46
C LEU A 453 -11.56 16.22 12.41
N LEU A 454 -11.68 15.98 13.71
CA LEU A 454 -10.72 16.43 14.71
C LEU A 454 -9.34 15.80 14.47
N VAL A 455 -9.30 14.48 14.20
CA VAL A 455 -8.07 13.76 13.87
C VAL A 455 -7.42 14.34 12.62
N VAL A 456 -8.21 14.59 11.56
CA VAL A 456 -7.71 15.25 10.33
C VAL A 456 -7.10 16.61 10.66
N LEU A 457 -7.79 17.46 11.43
CA LEU A 457 -7.30 18.80 11.75
C LEU A 457 -6.00 18.77 12.57
N ILE A 458 -5.92 17.92 13.59
CA ILE A 458 -4.72 17.77 14.43
C ILE A 458 -3.53 17.29 13.58
N LEU A 459 -3.72 16.22 12.81
CA LEU A 459 -2.66 15.68 11.96
C LEU A 459 -2.24 16.68 10.89
N THR A 460 -3.22 17.38 10.29
CA THR A 460 -2.95 18.42 9.29
C THR A 460 -2.12 19.53 9.90
N GLY A 461 -2.48 20.04 11.09
CA GLY A 461 -1.72 21.06 11.80
C GLY A 461 -0.30 20.62 12.11
N GLY A 462 -0.12 19.41 12.65
CA GLY A 462 1.20 18.86 12.99
C GLY A 462 2.10 18.66 11.76
N VAL A 463 1.57 18.03 10.70
CA VAL A 463 2.34 17.81 9.46
C VAL A 463 2.63 19.13 8.76
N ALA A 464 1.65 20.04 8.65
CA ALA A 464 1.86 21.35 8.03
C ALA A 464 2.92 22.16 8.79
N PHE A 465 2.90 22.16 10.12
CA PHE A 465 3.92 22.81 10.93
C PHE A 465 5.33 22.26 10.62
N ILE A 466 5.49 20.94 10.56
CA ILE A 466 6.76 20.30 10.20
C ILE A 466 7.19 20.74 8.79
N LEU A 467 6.31 20.65 7.80
CA LEU A 467 6.64 20.99 6.41
C LEU A 467 7.00 22.47 6.22
N ILE A 468 6.28 23.37 6.88
CA ILE A 468 6.54 24.81 6.86
C ILE A 468 7.88 25.11 7.55
N SER A 469 8.14 24.50 8.71
CA SER A 469 9.42 24.69 9.42
C SER A 469 10.62 24.21 8.59
N LEU A 470 10.49 23.07 7.90
CA LEU A 470 11.51 22.57 6.99
C LEU A 470 11.72 23.51 5.79
N ASN A 471 10.66 24.07 5.23
CA ASN A 471 10.78 25.06 4.16
C ASN A 471 11.48 26.33 4.64
N LEU A 472 11.10 26.86 5.79
CA LEU A 472 11.68 28.07 6.37
C LEU A 472 13.18 27.90 6.65
N GLN A 473 13.57 26.77 7.26
CA GLN A 473 14.97 26.45 7.50
C GLN A 473 15.79 26.34 6.21
N SER A 474 15.26 25.75 5.14
CA SER A 474 15.96 25.68 3.83
C SER A 474 16.16 27.08 3.25
N MET A 475 15.15 27.95 3.36
CA MET A 475 15.23 29.33 2.91
C MET A 475 16.28 30.13 3.69
N LEU A 476 16.28 30.04 5.03
CA LEU A 476 17.25 30.72 5.89
C LEU A 476 18.68 30.24 5.62
N ARG A 477 18.89 28.94 5.40
CA ARG A 477 20.21 28.39 5.03
C ARG A 477 20.71 28.97 3.70
N LYS A 478 19.84 29.06 2.69
CA LYS A 478 20.19 29.63 1.38
C LYS A 478 20.55 31.12 1.50
N GLN A 479 19.82 31.89 2.30
CA GLN A 479 20.13 33.29 2.59
C GLN A 479 21.47 33.44 3.33
N ALA A 480 21.73 32.61 4.34
CA ALA A 480 22.98 32.63 5.08
C ALA A 480 24.19 32.30 4.18
N GLN A 481 24.05 31.31 3.28
CA GLN A 481 25.09 30.99 2.29
C GLN A 481 25.36 32.17 1.34
N GLN A 482 24.32 32.82 0.83
CA GLN A 482 24.46 34.00 -0.04
C GLN A 482 25.12 35.19 0.66
N LEU A 483 24.99 35.31 1.98
CA LEU A 483 25.64 36.34 2.77
C LEU A 483 27.11 36.00 3.08
N LEU A 484 27.47 34.71 3.13
CA LEU A 484 28.86 34.26 3.32
C LEU A 484 29.67 34.31 2.01
N GLU A 485 29.00 34.23 0.86
CA GLU A 485 29.60 34.32 -0.48
C GLU A 485 29.80 35.78 -0.96
N LYS A 486 29.22 36.76 -0.25
CA LYS A 486 29.42 38.19 -0.48
C LYS A 486 30.43 38.74 0.52
#